data_AF-A0AAW7NQW1-F1
#
_entry.id   AF-A0AAW7NQW1-F1
#
_cell.length_a   1.000
_cell.length_b   1.000
_cell.length_c   1.000
_cell.angle_alpha   90.00
_cell.angle_beta   90.00
_cell.angle_gamma   90.00
#
_symmetry.space_group_name_H-M   'P 1'
#
loop_
_entity.id
_entity.type
_entity.pdbx_description
1 polymer ?
#
loop_
_entity_poly.entity_id
_entity_poly.type
_entity_poly.pdbx_seq_one_letter_code
_entity_poly.pdbx_strand_id
1 'polypeptide(L)'
;MSYKRKISLFLLFFGSIVISVFLYFSNRVYWKYDDQWIIGKTENEIVERYGSFDYNTKSGGRLGYYIGQDNNFFGTKRKLYYFIIFDKNNKAEKVVIGGQPGVD
;
A
#
# COMPACT_ATOMS: atom_id res chain seq x y z
N MET A 1 -17.65 -23.03 -35.72
CA MET A 1 -16.76 -23.19 -34.54
C MET A 1 -17.48 -24.04 -33.50
N SER A 2 -16.93 -25.21 -33.12
CA SER A 2 -17.60 -26.16 -32.22
C SER A 2 -17.93 -25.54 -30.86
N TYR A 3 -19.09 -25.87 -30.28
CA TYR A 3 -19.58 -25.34 -29.00
C TYR A 3 -18.54 -25.47 -27.86
N LYS A 4 -17.79 -26.58 -27.85
CA LYS A 4 -16.69 -26.83 -26.91
C LYS A 4 -15.57 -25.78 -27.01
N ARG A 5 -15.25 -25.31 -28.23
CA ARG A 5 -14.25 -24.25 -28.45
C ARG A 5 -14.71 -22.88 -27.94
N LYS A 6 -16.00 -22.56 -28.03
CA LYS A 6 -16.56 -21.30 -27.51
C LYS A 6 -16.51 -21.25 -25.98
N ILE A 7 -16.88 -22.34 -25.31
CA ILE A 7 -16.79 -22.46 -23.85
C ILE A 7 -15.34 -22.36 -23.39
N SER A 8 -14.42 -23.05 -24.06
CA SER A 8 -13.00 -23.00 -23.72
C SER A 8 -12.43 -21.58 -23.84
N LEU A 9 -12.78 -20.84 -24.90
CA LEU A 9 -12.39 -19.43 -25.06
C LEU A 9 -12.98 -18.53 -23.96
N PHE A 10 -14.25 -18.73 -23.60
CA PHE A 10 -14.90 -17.97 -22.53
C PHE A 10 -14.24 -18.21 -21.18
N LEU A 11 -13.92 -19.46 -20.84
CA LEU A 11 -13.24 -19.81 -19.58
C LEU A 11 -11.83 -19.23 -19.51
N LEU A 12 -11.08 -19.24 -20.62
CA LEU A 12 -9.75 -18.63 -20.67
C LEU A 12 -9.82 -17.11 -20.46
N PHE A 13 -10.78 -16.44 -21.11
CA PHE A 13 -10.98 -15.01 -20.93
C PHE A 13 -11.38 -14.68 -19.48
N PHE A 14 -12.34 -15.41 -18.92
CA PHE A 14 -12.78 -15.20 -17.54
C PHE A 14 -11.66 -15.48 -16.53
N GLY A 15 -10.90 -16.56 -16.72
CA GLY A 15 -9.74 -16.88 -15.90
C GLY A 15 -8.69 -15.76 -15.92
N SER A 16 -8.42 -15.17 -17.09
CA SER A 16 -7.46 -14.05 -17.19
C SER A 16 -7.91 -12.80 -16.41
N ILE A 17 -9.22 -12.52 -16.38
CA ILE A 17 -9.78 -11.40 -15.60
C ILE A 17 -9.63 -11.69 -14.10
N VAL A 18 -10.00 -12.89 -13.65
CA VAL A 18 -9.89 -13.28 -12.24
C VAL A 18 -8.44 -13.21 -11.76
N ILE A 19 -7.49 -13.71 -12.55
CA ILE A 19 -6.05 -13.64 -12.24
C ILE A 19 -5.59 -12.18 -12.20
N SER A 20 -6.00 -11.35 -13.15
CA SER A 20 -5.61 -9.93 -13.18
C SER A 20 -6.14 -9.17 -11.97
N VAL A 21 -7.39 -9.41 -11.58
CA VAL A 21 -8.01 -8.82 -10.39
C VAL A 21 -7.31 -9.33 -9.13
N PHE A 22 -7.06 -10.65 -9.03
CA PHE A 22 -6.35 -11.24 -7.90
C PHE A 22 -4.95 -10.63 -7.74
N LEU A 23 -4.15 -10.54 -8.82
CA LEU A 23 -2.82 -9.94 -8.79
C LEU A 23 -2.85 -8.42 -8.48
N TYR A 24 -3.88 -7.71 -8.95
CA TYR A 24 -4.08 -6.30 -8.61
C TYR A 24 -4.33 -6.10 -7.11
N PHE A 25 -5.11 -6.98 -6.49
CA PHE A 25 -5.37 -6.94 -5.05
C PHE A 25 -4.19 -7.49 -4.22
N SER A 26 -3.52 -8.56 -4.64
CA SER A 26 -2.41 -9.18 -3.89
C SER A 26 -1.22 -8.23 -3.69
N ASN A 27 -0.96 -7.32 -4.64
CA ASN A 27 0.16 -6.36 -4.53
C ASN A 27 -0.12 -5.17 -3.57
N ARG A 28 -1.31 -5.06 -2.98
CA ARG A 28 -1.68 -3.93 -2.09
C ARG A 28 -1.71 -4.28 -0.60
N VAL A 29 -1.61 -5.54 -0.20
CA VAL A 29 -2.05 -5.93 1.14
C VAL A 29 -0.92 -5.84 2.17
N TYR A 30 -0.66 -4.62 2.65
CA TYR A 30 -0.37 -4.46 4.08
C TYR A 30 -1.70 -4.26 4.81
N TRP A 31 -2.39 -5.38 5.02
CA TRP A 31 -3.73 -5.65 5.59
C TRP A 31 -4.26 -4.74 6.71
N LYS A 32 -3.41 -3.96 7.39
CA LYS A 32 -3.84 -3.03 8.44
C LYS A 32 -4.34 -1.69 7.88
N TYR A 33 -3.80 -1.21 6.76
CA TYR A 33 -4.08 0.12 6.21
C TYR A 33 -4.69 0.01 4.81
N ASP A 34 -5.64 0.88 4.49
CA ASP A 34 -6.32 0.92 3.19
C ASP A 34 -5.81 2.12 2.38
N ASP A 35 -4.91 1.86 1.44
CA ASP A 35 -4.34 2.87 0.54
C ASP A 35 -5.44 3.67 -0.18
N GLN A 36 -6.47 3.01 -0.71
CA GLN A 36 -7.51 3.68 -1.51
C GLN A 36 -8.34 4.63 -0.67
N TRP A 37 -8.66 4.22 0.56
CA TRP A 37 -9.40 5.07 1.47
C TRP A 37 -8.55 6.26 1.97
N ILE A 38 -7.26 6.06 2.18
CA ILE A 38 -6.34 7.09 2.68
C ILE A 38 -6.15 8.21 1.65
N ILE A 39 -6.04 7.89 0.36
CA ILE A 39 -5.83 8.92 -0.67
C ILE A 39 -6.97 9.96 -0.65
N GLY A 40 -6.60 11.23 -0.58
CA GLY A 40 -7.50 12.38 -0.54
C GLY A 40 -8.02 12.75 0.86
N LYS A 41 -7.70 11.96 1.89
CA LYS A 41 -8.04 12.24 3.29
C LYS A 41 -7.04 13.14 3.97
N THR A 42 -7.54 13.89 4.95
CA THR A 42 -6.71 14.74 5.80
C THR A 42 -6.03 13.97 6.90
N GLU A 43 -4.97 14.54 7.48
CA GLU A 43 -4.25 13.95 8.61
C GLU A 43 -5.20 13.54 9.74
N ASN A 44 -6.12 14.43 10.12
CA ASN A 44 -7.06 14.19 11.22
C ASN A 44 -8.02 13.03 10.94
N GLU A 45 -8.57 12.93 9.73
CA GLU A 45 -9.45 11.82 9.35
C GLU A 45 -8.71 10.48 9.42
N ILE A 46 -7.44 10.47 9.02
CA ILE A 46 -6.60 9.27 9.04
C ILE A 46 -6.29 8.88 10.49
N VAL A 47 -5.94 9.84 11.34
CA VAL A 47 -5.68 9.61 12.77
C VAL A 47 -6.92 9.14 13.52
N GLU A 48 -8.09 9.67 13.18
CA GLU A 48 -9.37 9.22 13.76
C GLU A 48 -9.63 7.75 13.47
N ARG A 49 -9.30 7.28 12.25
CA ARG A 49 -9.54 5.89 11.84
C ARG A 49 -8.46 4.92 12.31
N TYR A 50 -7.20 5.32 12.24
CA TYR A 50 -6.06 4.41 12.40
C TYR A 50 -5.18 4.71 13.62
N GLY A 51 -5.44 5.80 14.33
CA GLY A 51 -4.67 6.29 15.46
C GLY A 51 -3.49 7.18 15.06
N SER A 52 -2.78 7.69 16.07
CA SER A 52 -1.62 8.56 15.89
C SER A 52 -0.49 7.89 15.13
N PHE A 53 0.25 8.65 14.34
CA PHE A 53 1.41 8.16 13.59
C PHE A 53 2.57 7.77 14.51
N ASP A 54 3.27 6.70 14.15
CA ASP A 54 4.46 6.22 14.86
C ASP A 54 5.73 7.00 14.46
N TYR A 55 5.70 7.68 13.32
CA TYR A 55 6.82 8.44 12.79
C TYR A 55 6.37 9.74 12.13
N ASN A 56 7.07 10.83 12.43
CA ASN A 56 6.85 12.13 11.82
C ASN A 56 8.21 12.76 11.47
N THR A 57 8.43 13.03 10.18
CA THR A 57 9.59 13.81 9.73
C THR A 57 9.24 15.29 9.68
N LYS A 58 9.88 16.07 10.55
CA LYS A 58 9.75 17.54 10.63
C LYS A 58 10.06 18.29 9.32
N SER A 59 10.82 17.70 8.39
CA SER A 59 11.38 18.42 7.22
C SER A 59 10.73 18.09 5.87
N GLY A 60 9.63 17.34 5.82
CA GLY A 60 9.12 16.86 4.52
C GLY A 60 7.71 16.31 4.44
N GLY A 61 6.87 16.53 5.47
CA GLY A 61 5.44 16.21 5.38
C GLY A 61 5.12 14.72 5.20
N ARG A 62 6.01 13.82 5.67
CA ARG A 62 5.75 12.38 5.67
C ARG A 62 5.43 11.92 7.09
N LEU A 63 4.24 11.35 7.24
CA LEU A 63 3.81 10.71 8.48
C LEU A 63 3.73 9.20 8.23
N GLY A 64 4.15 8.40 9.19
CA GLY A 64 4.31 6.97 8.98
C GLY A 64 3.79 6.12 10.11
N TYR A 65 3.21 4.98 9.76
CA TYR A 65 2.91 3.91 10.69
C TYR A 65 3.98 2.83 10.63
N TYR A 66 4.40 2.34 11.80
CA TYR A 66 5.33 1.22 11.87
C TYR A 66 4.62 -0.05 11.42
N ILE A 67 5.20 -0.74 10.45
CA ILE A 67 4.62 -1.96 9.89
C ILE A 67 5.44 -3.20 10.17
N GLY A 68 6.73 -3.07 10.50
CA GLY A 68 7.57 -4.21 10.83
C GLY A 68 9.05 -3.94 10.64
N GLN A 69 9.83 -5.01 10.56
CA GLN A 69 11.25 -4.94 10.24
C GLN A 69 11.52 -5.85 9.05
N ASP A 70 12.28 -5.32 8.09
CA ASP A 70 12.88 -6.12 7.05
C ASP A 70 14.14 -6.78 7.61
N ASN A 71 14.25 -8.10 7.41
CA ASN A 71 15.45 -8.87 7.70
C ASN A 71 16.13 -9.12 6.35
N ASN A 72 17.01 -8.21 5.95
CA ASN A 72 17.83 -8.45 4.76
C ASN A 72 18.77 -9.64 4.98
N PHE A 73 19.13 -10.32 3.89
CA PHE A 73 20.01 -11.51 3.86
C PHE A 73 21.36 -11.31 4.58
N PHE A 74 21.79 -10.05 4.76
CA PHE A 74 23.00 -9.64 5.47
C PHE A 74 22.82 -9.38 6.98
N GLY A 75 21.65 -9.68 7.56
CA GLY A 75 21.39 -9.58 9.00
C GLY A 75 21.08 -8.16 9.50
N THR A 76 21.05 -7.16 8.62
CA THR A 76 20.65 -5.79 8.96
C THR A 76 19.14 -5.70 9.12
N LYS A 77 18.69 -5.41 10.35
CA LYS A 77 17.29 -5.16 10.68
C LYS A 77 16.94 -3.71 10.34
N ARG A 78 16.16 -3.51 9.28
CA ARG A 78 15.68 -2.17 8.92
C ARG A 78 14.21 -2.03 9.28
N LYS A 79 13.86 -1.04 10.11
CA LYS A 79 12.46 -0.74 10.40
C LYS A 79 11.76 -0.28 9.13
N LEU A 80 10.62 -0.89 8.83
CA LEU A 80 9.72 -0.55 7.74
C LEU A 80 8.54 0.24 8.27
N TYR A 81 8.19 1.26 7.50
CA TYR A 81 7.08 2.15 7.78
C TYR A 81 6.19 2.28 6.54
N TYR A 82 4.90 2.40 6.80
CA TYR A 82 3.88 2.79 5.85
C TYR A 82 3.74 4.31 5.91
N PHE A 83 4.35 5.00 4.96
CA PHE A 83 4.38 6.46 4.90
C PHE A 83 3.25 7.01 4.07
N ILE A 84 2.64 8.07 4.57
CA ILE A 84 1.64 8.89 3.91
C ILE A 84 2.30 10.24 3.61
N ILE A 85 2.21 10.65 2.35
CA ILE A 85 2.73 11.91 1.84
C ILE A 85 1.54 12.83 1.62
N PHE A 86 1.56 13.98 2.29
CA PHE A 86 0.51 14.99 2.17
C PHE A 86 0.88 16.06 1.15
N ASP A 87 -0.12 16.53 0.42
CA ASP A 87 -0.01 17.69 -0.45
C ASP A 87 0.01 19.01 0.36
N LYS A 88 0.09 20.13 -0.35
CA LYS A 88 0.10 21.48 0.27
C LYS A 88 -1.22 21.84 0.95
N ASN A 89 -2.31 21.12 0.67
CA ASN A 89 -3.65 21.33 1.24
C ASN A 89 -3.94 20.35 2.39
N ASN A 90 -2.91 19.66 2.90
CA ASN A 90 -3.02 18.64 3.94
C ASN A 90 -3.91 17.45 3.55
N LYS A 91 -3.91 17.05 2.27
CA LYS A 91 -4.55 15.82 1.79
C LYS A 91 -3.50 14.79 1.42
N ALA A 92 -3.74 13.54 1.79
CA ALA A 92 -2.88 12.43 1.41
C ALA A 92 -2.87 12.24 -0.11
N GLU A 93 -1.73 12.50 -0.73
CA GLU A 93 -1.52 12.37 -2.18
C GLU A 93 -1.02 10.97 -2.53
N LYS A 94 -0.17 10.40 -1.68
CA LYS A 94 0.51 9.14 -1.95
C LYS A 94 0.83 8.36 -0.69
N VAL A 95 0.78 7.04 -0.81
CA VAL A 95 1.28 6.09 0.17
C VAL A 95 2.52 5.39 -0.37
N VAL A 96 3.54 5.21 0.47
CA VAL A 96 4.73 4.43 0.15
C VAL A 96 5.18 3.59 1.34
N ILE A 97 5.63 2.36 1.08
CA ILE A 97 6.31 1.54 2.07
C ILE A 97 7.81 1.76 1.92
N GLY A 98 8.50 2.04 3.02
CA GLY A 98 9.93 2.27 2.98
C GLY A 98 10.60 2.09 4.34
N GLY A 99 11.92 1.98 4.30
CA GLY A 99 12.71 2.00 5.52
C GLY A 99 12.74 3.38 6.17
N GLN A 100 13.09 3.44 7.46
CA GLN A 100 13.28 4.70 8.16
C GLN A 100 14.28 5.62 7.40
N PRO A 101 13.89 6.86 7.04
CA PRO A 101 14.77 7.84 6.40
C PRO A 101 15.86 8.34 7.36
N GLY A 102 17.08 8.56 6.84
CA GLY A 102 18.21 9.09 7.62
C GLY A 102 18.92 8.05 8.48
N VAL A 103 18.70 6.77 8.19
CA VAL A 103 19.47 5.64 8.75
C VAL A 103 20.16 5.01 7.54
N ASP A 104 21.19 5.71 7.08
CA ASP A 104 22.09 5.34 5.99
C ASP A 104 23.48 5.14 6.60
#